data_AF-A0AAW2CYE2-F1
#
_entry.id   AF-A0AAW2CYE2-F1
#
_cell.length_a   1.000
_cell.length_b   1.000
_cell.length_c   1.000
_cell.angle_alpha   90.00
_cell.angle_beta   90.00
_cell.angle_gamma   90.00
#
_symmetry.space_group_name_H-M   'P 1'
#
loop_
_entity.id
_entity.type
_entity.pdbx_description
1 polymer ?
#
loop_
_entity_poly.entity_id
_entity_poly.type
_entity_poly.pdbx_seq_one_letter_code
_entity_poly.pdbx_strand_id
1 'polypeptide(L)'
;MFKMFQDEYMKMGDCTIFKVSKSDTIIEYKVKYWQKTQEHLVKYEASTTNVQCSCMKFIFVGILCVHALKVLDKKNIKILPTHYILKRWTQDAKVGSIKNYHGVDIKGNAQESLGKRYSHLCHNFREVSILAAESEIM
;
A
#
# COMPACT_ATOMS: atom_id res chain seq x y z
N MET A 1 4.30 -4.69 2.11
CA MET A 1 3.67 -3.37 1.97
C MET A 1 4.12 -2.39 3.05
N PHE A 2 3.76 -2.63 4.31
CA PHE A 2 4.20 -1.82 5.47
C PHE A 2 5.72 -1.58 5.47
N LYS A 3 6.53 -2.62 5.25
CA LYS A 3 7.99 -2.50 5.16
C LYS A 3 8.46 -1.45 4.13
N MET A 4 7.87 -1.43 2.93
CA MET A 4 8.26 -0.46 1.90
C MET A 4 7.90 0.98 2.30
N PHE A 5 6.77 1.17 2.98
CA PHE A 5 6.41 2.48 3.54
C PHE A 5 7.35 2.87 4.67
N GLN A 6 7.62 1.94 5.59
CA GLN A 6 8.54 2.12 6.71
C GLN A 6 9.94 2.51 6.21
N ASP A 7 10.45 1.84 5.18
CA ASP A 7 11.74 2.15 4.57
C ASP A 7 11.78 3.59 4.02
N GLU A 8 10.69 4.08 3.41
CA GLU A 8 10.61 5.47 2.95
C GLU A 8 10.48 6.46 4.11
N TYR A 9 9.75 6.09 5.16
CA TYR A 9 9.57 6.91 6.36
C TYR A 9 10.90 7.12 7.10
N MET A 10 11.69 6.06 7.30
CA MET A 10 12.97 6.14 8.03
C MET A 10 14.00 7.03 7.32
N LYS A 11 13.96 7.08 5.98
CA LYS A 11 14.85 7.94 5.18
C LYS A 11 14.56 9.44 5.32
N MET A 12 13.45 9.84 5.95
CA MET A 12 13.10 11.26 6.09
C MET A 12 14.10 12.06 6.91
N GLY A 13 14.81 11.41 7.84
CA GLY A 13 15.88 12.03 8.63
C GLY A 13 17.00 12.59 7.76
N ASP A 14 17.27 11.94 6.63
CA ASP A 14 18.36 12.28 5.72
C ASP A 14 17.95 13.30 4.64
N CYS A 15 16.72 13.83 4.70
CA CYS A 15 16.18 14.72 3.68
C CYS A 15 16.10 16.18 4.17
N THR A 16 16.51 17.10 3.29
CA THR A 16 16.34 18.55 3.45
C THR A 16 15.21 19.05 2.57
N ILE A 17 14.53 20.10 3.03
CA ILE A 17 13.35 20.67 2.37
C ILE A 17 13.44 22.19 2.32
N PHE A 18 13.15 22.75 1.15
CA PHE A 18 13.15 24.20 0.89
C PHE A 18 11.86 24.59 0.19
N LYS A 19 11.16 25.62 0.67
CA LYS A 19 9.97 26.17 0.00
C LYS A 19 10.43 27.05 -1.17
N VAL A 20 9.78 26.88 -2.33
CA VAL A 20 10.15 27.57 -3.58
C VAL A 20 9.06 28.53 -4.06
N SER A 21 7.79 28.16 -3.91
CA SER A 21 6.67 28.98 -4.39
C SER A 21 6.20 30.03 -3.35
N LYS A 22 5.73 31.18 -3.85
CA LYS A 22 5.00 32.22 -3.08
C LYS A 22 3.47 32.10 -3.18
N SER A 23 2.94 31.16 -3.99
CA SER A 23 1.49 30.95 -4.12
C SER A 23 0.93 30.29 -2.86
N ASP A 24 -0.28 30.70 -2.46
CA ASP A 24 -0.99 30.16 -1.30
C ASP A 24 -1.79 28.89 -1.63
N THR A 25 -2.24 28.71 -2.87
CA THR A 25 -3.08 27.58 -3.27
C THR A 25 -2.26 26.31 -3.48
N ILE A 26 -1.15 26.42 -4.22
CA ILE A 26 -0.23 25.33 -4.50
C ILE A 26 1.17 25.73 -4.04
N ILE A 27 1.67 25.00 -3.05
CA ILE A 27 2.96 25.26 -2.44
C ILE A 27 3.97 24.25 -2.99
N GLU A 28 5.01 24.77 -3.63
CA GLU A 28 6.09 23.95 -4.17
C GLU A 28 7.29 23.93 -3.22
N TYR A 29 7.87 22.74 -3.09
CA TYR A 29 9.07 22.47 -2.31
C TYR A 29 10.13 21.80 -3.18
N LYS A 30 11.39 22.09 -2.89
CA LYS A 30 12.54 21.28 -3.29
C LYS A 30 12.94 20.40 -2.14
N VAL A 31 13.02 19.09 -2.38
CA VAL A 31 13.46 18.12 -1.39
C VAL A 31 14.64 17.32 -1.95
N LYS A 32 15.69 17.15 -1.15
CA LYS A 32 16.86 16.34 -1.53
C LYS A 32 17.43 15.60 -0.33
N TYR A 33 18.11 14.49 -0.59
CA TYR A 33 18.95 13.87 0.43
C TYR A 33 20.13 14.78 0.76
N TRP A 34 20.51 14.87 2.04
CA TRP A 34 21.62 15.70 2.51
C TRP A 34 22.91 15.44 1.75
N GLN A 35 23.18 14.15 1.45
CA GLN A 35 24.40 13.70 0.79
C GLN A 35 24.32 13.75 -0.75
N LYS A 36 23.20 14.17 -1.34
CA LYS A 36 22.99 14.15 -2.80
C LYS A 36 22.69 15.54 -3.36
N THR A 37 23.14 15.76 -4.59
CA THR A 37 22.86 16.99 -5.35
C THR A 37 21.50 16.96 -6.03
N GLN A 38 20.97 15.77 -6.34
CA GLN A 38 19.69 15.61 -7.02
C GLN A 38 18.52 16.10 -6.15
N GLU A 39 17.77 17.07 -6.68
CA GLU A 39 16.59 17.65 -6.05
C GLU A 39 15.31 17.13 -6.71
N HIS A 40 14.26 16.97 -5.91
CA HIS A 40 12.92 16.67 -6.38
C HIS A 40 11.97 17.81 -6.08
N LEU A 41 11.22 18.21 -7.10
CA LEU A 41 10.12 19.15 -6.94
C LEU A 41 8.91 18.42 -6.38
N VAL A 42 8.34 18.98 -5.32
CA VAL A 42 7.18 18.43 -4.64
C VAL A 42 6.11 19.51 -4.54
N LYS A 43 4.96 19.26 -5.14
CA LYS A 43 3.79 20.14 -5.09
C LYS A 43 2.87 19.69 -3.97
N TYR A 44 2.42 20.64 -3.16
CA TYR A 44 1.40 20.43 -2.14
C TYR A 44 0.19 21.31 -2.41
N GLU A 45 -0.97 20.71 -2.52
CA GLU A 45 -2.25 21.38 -2.66
C GLU A 45 -3.01 21.30 -1.33
N ALA A 46 -3.27 22.47 -0.72
CA ALA A 46 -3.83 22.53 0.63
C ALA A 46 -5.30 22.10 0.69
N SER A 47 -6.09 22.39 -0.34
CA SER A 47 -7.53 22.07 -0.42
C SER A 47 -7.79 20.57 -0.41
N THR A 48 -6.95 19.79 -1.08
CA THR A 48 -7.10 18.34 -1.24
C THR A 48 -6.15 17.54 -0.35
N THR A 49 -5.20 18.22 0.32
CA THR A 49 -4.07 17.59 1.02
C THR A 49 -3.27 16.67 0.08
N ASN A 50 -3.21 17.01 -1.21
CA ASN A 50 -2.50 16.23 -2.20
C ASN A 50 -1.04 16.67 -2.29
N VAL A 51 -0.14 15.69 -2.27
CA VAL A 51 1.30 15.81 -2.49
C VAL A 51 1.71 15.05 -3.75
N GLN A 52 2.36 15.75 -4.68
CA GLN A 52 2.90 15.17 -5.91
C GLN A 52 4.40 15.42 -5.97
N CYS A 53 5.19 14.35 -6.12
CA CYS A 53 6.64 14.44 -6.22
C CYS A 53 7.11 14.06 -7.62
N SER A 54 8.07 14.80 -8.17
CA SER A 54 8.64 14.57 -9.50
C SER A 54 9.27 13.18 -9.68
N CYS A 55 9.61 12.47 -8.60
CA CYS A 55 10.07 11.08 -8.67
C CYS A 55 8.97 10.07 -9.06
N MET A 56 7.69 10.47 -9.03
CA MET A 56 6.54 9.65 -9.45
C MET A 56 6.40 8.28 -8.75
N LYS A 57 7.05 8.05 -7.60
CA LYS A 57 7.02 6.77 -6.89
C LYS A 57 5.60 6.30 -6.54
N PHE A 58 4.71 7.22 -6.20
CA PHE A 58 3.31 6.89 -5.94
C PHE A 58 2.61 6.36 -7.20
N ILE A 59 2.89 6.92 -8.37
CA ILE A 59 2.30 6.46 -9.63
C ILE A 59 2.79 5.06 -9.98
N PHE A 60 4.10 4.81 -9.87
CA PHE A 60 4.69 3.53 -10.30
C PHE A 60 4.55 2.41 -9.27
N VAL A 61 4.68 2.72 -7.98
CA VAL A 61 4.72 1.72 -6.89
C VAL A 61 3.43 1.76 -6.05
N GLY A 62 2.73 2.88 -6.09
CA GLY A 62 1.68 3.22 -5.14
C GLY A 62 2.19 3.88 -3.89
N ILE A 63 3.49 3.92 -3.60
CA ILE A 63 4.00 4.35 -2.28
C ILE A 63 4.48 5.78 -2.35
N LEU A 64 4.08 6.59 -1.36
CA LEU A 64 4.66 7.92 -1.17
C LEU A 64 6.16 7.80 -0.94
N CYS A 65 6.94 8.50 -1.76
CA CYS A 65 8.38 8.60 -1.56
C CYS A 65 8.70 9.42 -0.30
N VAL A 66 9.93 9.26 0.18
CA VAL A 66 10.49 10.10 1.25
C VAL A 66 10.26 11.60 1.02
N HIS A 67 10.35 12.08 -0.22
CA HIS A 67 10.19 13.50 -0.53
C HIS A 67 8.78 14.00 -0.27
N ALA A 68 7.78 13.21 -0.65
CA ALA A 68 6.38 13.53 -0.40
C ALA A 68 6.05 13.43 1.09
N LEU A 69 6.57 12.40 1.77
CA LEU A 69 6.42 12.25 3.22
C LEU A 69 7.04 13.42 3.98
N LYS A 70 8.21 13.91 3.57
CA LYS A 70 8.87 15.08 4.17
C LYS A 70 8.03 16.36 4.05
N VAL A 71 7.28 16.51 2.95
CA VAL A 71 6.35 17.64 2.78
C VAL A 71 5.13 17.49 3.70
N LEU A 72 4.56 16.28 3.83
CA LEU A 72 3.47 16.02 4.78
C LEU A 72 3.89 16.32 6.22
N ASP A 73 5.09 15.86 6.62
CA ASP A 73 5.69 16.14 7.92
C ASP A 73 5.87 17.65 8.14
N LYS A 74 6.42 18.38 7.15
CA LYS A 74 6.55 19.84 7.20
C LYS A 74 5.21 20.57 7.33
N LYS A 75 4.14 19.98 6.82
CA LYS A 75 2.75 20.46 6.96
C LYS A 75 2.04 19.96 8.21
N ASN A 76 2.74 19.23 9.09
CA ASN A 76 2.21 18.63 10.31
C ASN A 76 1.03 17.68 10.07
N ILE A 77 1.01 17.01 8.91
CA ILE A 77 0.02 16.00 8.56
C ILE A 77 0.53 14.65 9.06
N LYS A 78 0.00 14.24 10.23
CA LYS A 78 0.44 13.01 10.92
C LYS A 78 -0.33 11.75 10.49
N ILE A 79 -1.48 11.93 9.86
CA ILE A 79 -2.33 10.86 9.36
C ILE A 79 -2.32 10.96 7.83
N LEU A 80 -1.98 9.86 7.15
CA LEU A 80 -2.03 9.86 5.68
C LEU A 80 -3.47 10.09 5.20
N PRO A 81 -3.67 10.99 4.24
CA PRO A 81 -4.94 11.11 3.52
C PRO A 81 -5.36 9.76 2.91
N THR A 82 -6.65 9.46 2.97
CA THR A 82 -7.21 8.16 2.54
C THR A 82 -6.95 7.83 1.08
N HIS A 83 -6.84 8.83 0.21
CA HIS A 83 -6.52 8.65 -1.21
C HIS A 83 -5.11 8.09 -1.47
N TYR A 84 -4.23 8.10 -0.47
CA TYR A 84 -2.93 7.41 -0.52
C TYR A 84 -2.99 5.97 -0.02
N ILE A 85 -4.09 5.53 0.59
CA ILE A 85 -4.28 4.16 1.08
C ILE A 85 -4.98 3.35 -0.01
N LEU A 86 -4.20 2.67 -0.84
CA LEU A 86 -4.73 1.87 -1.94
C LEU A 86 -5.34 0.57 -1.41
N LYS A 87 -6.43 0.09 -2.01
CA LYS A 87 -7.11 -1.17 -1.63
C LYS A 87 -6.16 -2.36 -1.50
N ARG A 88 -5.17 -2.47 -2.39
CA ARG A 88 -4.16 -3.54 -2.35
C ARG A 88 -3.29 -3.54 -1.07
N TRP A 89 -3.42 -2.53 -0.21
CA TRP A 89 -2.68 -2.37 1.05
C TRP A 89 -3.55 -2.54 2.29
N THR A 90 -4.86 -2.65 2.12
CA THR A 90 -5.77 -2.91 3.23
C THR A 90 -5.89 -4.41 3.46
N GLN A 91 -6.40 -4.82 4.63
CA GLN A 91 -6.72 -6.24 4.89
C GLN A 91 -7.75 -6.76 3.88
N ASP A 92 -8.60 -5.87 3.38
CA ASP A 92 -9.63 -6.11 2.37
C ASP A 92 -9.08 -6.15 0.93
N ALA A 93 -7.77 -6.27 0.74
CA ALA A 93 -7.16 -6.36 -0.58
C ALA A 93 -7.79 -7.47 -1.46
N LYS A 94 -8.27 -8.55 -0.83
CA LYS A 94 -8.94 -9.69 -1.48
C LYS A 94 -10.47 -9.66 -1.41
N VAL A 95 -11.05 -8.66 -0.75
CA VAL A 95 -12.50 -8.57 -0.53
C VAL A 95 -13.14 -7.81 -1.69
N GLY A 96 -14.06 -8.46 -2.40
CA GLY A 96 -14.79 -7.92 -3.56
C GLY A 96 -14.34 -8.52 -4.90
N SER A 97 -15.16 -8.34 -5.94
CA SER A 97 -14.86 -8.80 -7.30
C SER A 97 -13.58 -8.15 -7.82
N ILE A 98 -12.69 -8.96 -8.37
CA ILE A 98 -11.49 -8.48 -9.07
C ILE A 98 -12.00 -7.96 -10.41
N LYS A 99 -11.92 -6.67 -10.72
CA LYS A 99 -12.30 -6.20 -12.06
C LYS A 99 -11.15 -6.40 -13.04
N ASN A 100 -11.42 -6.91 -14.24
CA ASN A 100 -10.43 -6.92 -15.31
C ASN A 100 -10.20 -5.48 -15.81
N TYR A 101 -9.26 -5.32 -16.75
CA TYR A 101 -8.93 -4.04 -17.40
C TYR A 101 -10.11 -3.41 -18.17
N HIS A 102 -11.18 -4.16 -18.42
CA HIS A 102 -12.42 -3.67 -19.01
C HIS A 102 -13.52 -3.35 -17.98
N GLY A 103 -13.20 -3.38 -16.68
CA GLY A 103 -14.15 -3.10 -15.60
C GLY A 103 -15.14 -4.23 -15.33
N VAL A 104 -14.97 -5.39 -15.95
CA VAL A 104 -15.81 -6.58 -15.75
C VAL A 104 -15.34 -7.32 -14.50
N ASP A 105 -16.28 -7.67 -13.63
CA ASP A 105 -16.01 -8.49 -12.46
C ASP A 105 -15.49 -9.89 -12.87
N ILE A 106 -14.18 -10.10 -12.73
CA ILE A 106 -13.59 -11.42 -12.53
C ILE A 106 -14.11 -11.87 -11.16
N LYS A 107 -15.08 -12.78 -11.19
CA LYS A 107 -15.58 -13.45 -9.98
C LYS A 107 -14.40 -14.14 -9.29
N GLY A 108 -13.80 -13.44 -8.32
CA GLY A 108 -12.89 -14.03 -7.36
C GLY A 108 -13.71 -15.02 -6.56
N ASN A 109 -13.55 -16.28 -6.89
CA ASN A 109 -14.48 -17.33 -6.57
C ASN A 109 -14.42 -17.69 -5.07
N ALA A 110 -15.12 -16.91 -4.24
CA ALA A 110 -15.36 -17.23 -2.85
C ALA A 110 -16.03 -18.62 -2.69
N GLN A 111 -16.73 -19.10 -3.72
CA GLN A 111 -17.27 -20.46 -3.80
C GLN A 111 -16.18 -21.52 -4.11
N GLU A 112 -15.11 -21.20 -4.86
CA GLU A 112 -13.93 -22.07 -5.07
C GLU A 112 -13.17 -22.22 -3.77
N SER A 113 -13.00 -21.12 -3.04
CA SER A 113 -12.23 -21.15 -1.81
C SER A 113 -12.94 -21.96 -0.73
N LEU A 114 -14.28 -21.93 -0.70
CA LEU A 114 -15.11 -22.82 0.10
C LEU A 114 -15.03 -24.28 -0.37
N GLY A 115 -15.21 -24.54 -1.67
CA GLY A 115 -15.13 -25.91 -2.22
C GLY A 115 -13.76 -26.57 -2.03
N LYS A 116 -12.67 -25.82 -2.23
CA LYS A 116 -11.30 -26.29 -1.98
C LYS A 116 -11.07 -26.57 -0.49
N ARG A 117 -11.55 -25.69 0.40
CA ARG A 117 -11.43 -25.88 1.85
C ARG A 117 -12.24 -27.08 2.32
N TYR A 118 -13.48 -27.23 1.82
CA TYR A 118 -14.34 -28.37 2.12
C TYR A 118 -13.70 -29.68 1.65
N SER A 119 -13.23 -29.75 0.41
CA SER A 119 -12.55 -30.93 -0.14
C SER A 119 -11.32 -31.32 0.70
N HIS A 120 -10.48 -30.34 1.07
CA HIS A 120 -9.31 -30.58 1.91
C HIS A 120 -9.68 -31.09 3.32
N LEU A 121 -10.70 -30.51 3.95
CA LEU A 121 -11.19 -30.96 5.26
C LEU A 121 -11.77 -32.38 5.19
N CYS A 122 -12.55 -32.69 4.15
CA CYS A 122 -13.09 -34.04 3.95
C CYS A 122 -11.99 -35.09 3.74
N HIS A 123 -10.94 -34.75 3.01
CA HIS A 123 -9.77 -35.61 2.85
C HIS A 123 -9.10 -35.92 4.19
N ASN A 124 -8.79 -34.87 4.96
CA ASN A 124 -8.14 -35.02 6.27
C ASN A 124 -9.03 -35.81 7.24
N PHE A 125 -10.35 -35.55 7.26
CA PHE A 125 -11.29 -36.31 8.08
C PHE A 125 -11.30 -37.79 7.71
N ARG A 126 -11.29 -38.11 6.41
CA ARG A 126 -11.23 -39.51 5.93
C ARG A 126 -9.95 -40.19 6.38
N GLU A 127 -8.79 -39.56 6.26
CA GLU A 127 -7.52 -40.14 6.70
C GLU A 127 -7.52 -40.42 8.21
N VAL A 128 -7.94 -39.44 9.02
CA VAL A 128 -8.06 -39.62 10.48
C VAL A 128 -9.03 -40.74 10.82
N SER A 129 -10.16 -40.84 10.11
CA SER A 129 -11.16 -41.89 10.34
C SER A 129 -10.63 -43.28 9.98
N ILE A 130 -9.84 -43.41 8.89
CA ILE A 130 -9.20 -44.67 8.49
C ILE A 130 -8.20 -45.11 9.55
N LEU A 131 -7.29 -44.21 9.94
CA LEU A 131 -6.28 -44.50 10.96
C LEU A 131 -6.91 -44.91 12.30
N ALA A 132 -8.00 -44.25 12.70
CA ALA A 132 -8.73 -44.60 13.91
C ALA A 132 -9.35 -46.01 13.81
N ALA A 133 -10.01 -46.33 12.69
CA ALA A 133 -10.59 -47.66 12.47
C ALA A 133 -9.54 -48.78 12.41
N GLU A 134 -8.37 -48.52 11.85
CA GLU A 134 -7.26 -49.49 11.82
C GLU A 134 -6.62 -49.67 13.21
N SER A 135 -6.62 -48.64 14.05
CA SER A 135 -6.09 -48.72 15.42
C SER A 135 -6.97 -49.51 16.39
N GLU A 136 -8.25 -49.71 16.07
CA GLU A 136 -9.18 -50.55 16.87
C GLU A 136 -9.08 -52.05 16.53
N ILE A 137 -8.35 -52.42 15.47
CA ILE A 137 -8.19 -53.81 14.99
C ILE A 137 -6.86 -54.43 15.49
N MET A 138 -6.01 -53.63 16.14
CA MET A 138 -4.72 -54.05 16.74
C MET A 138 -4.82 -54.14 18.26
#